data_AF-A0A0Q5UDN5-F1
#
_entry.id   AF-A0A0Q5UDN5-F1
#
_cell.length_a   1.000
_cell.length_b   1.000
_cell.length_c   1.000
_cell.angle_alpha   90.00
_cell.angle_beta   90.00
_cell.angle_gamma   90.00
#
_symmetry.space_group_name_H-M   'P 1'
#
loop_
_entity.id
_entity.type
_entity.pdbx_description
1 polymer ?
#
loop_
_entity_poly.entity_id
_entity_poly.type
_entity_poly.pdbx_seq_one_letter_code
_entity_poly.pdbx_strand_id
1 'polypeptide(L)' 'MTTTNLQIEINSLPMNLRQEVADFVEFLKTKNATQPKPKSREFGYAKGKIKLSDDFDEPLDMFAEYI' A
#
# COMPACT_ATOMS: atom_id res chain seq x y z
N MET A 1 23.61 -11.65 -14.90
CA MET A 1 23.34 -13.01 -15.42
C MET A 1 22.57 -12.88 -16.73
N THR A 2 22.92 -13.67 -17.73
CA THR A 2 22.09 -13.82 -18.95
C THR A 2 20.93 -14.78 -18.64
N THR A 3 19.80 -14.60 -19.31
CA THR A 3 18.59 -15.45 -19.13
C THR A 3 18.91 -16.94 -19.30
N THR A 4 19.84 -17.25 -20.22
CA THR A 4 20.31 -18.61 -20.51
C THR A 4 21.03 -19.26 -19.33
N ASN A 5 21.93 -18.53 -18.64
CA ASN A 5 22.67 -19.09 -17.51
C ASN A 5 21.74 -19.41 -16.33
N LEU A 6 20.75 -18.56 -16.07
CA LEU A 6 19.79 -18.75 -14.98
C LEU A 6 18.92 -20.02 -15.20
N GLN A 7 18.49 -20.27 -16.45
CA GLN A 7 17.71 -21.46 -16.77
C GLN A 7 18.51 -22.76 -16.55
N ILE A 8 19.81 -22.74 -16.88
CA ILE A 8 20.71 -23.89 -16.69
C ILE A 8 20.87 -24.19 -15.19
N GLU A 9 21.08 -23.15 -14.37
CA GLU A 9 21.20 -23.29 -12.92
C GLU A 9 19.90 -23.79 -12.27
N ILE A 10 18.73 -23.31 -12.69
CA ILE A 10 17.45 -23.81 -12.17
C ILE A 10 17.23 -25.27 -12.56
N ASN A 11 17.58 -25.65 -13.79
CA ASN A 11 17.41 -27.03 -14.27
C ASN A 11 18.37 -28.03 -13.62
N SER A 12 19.51 -27.57 -13.08
CA SER A 12 20.45 -28.45 -12.35
C SER A 12 19.98 -28.78 -10.93
N LEU A 13 18.95 -28.09 -10.43
CA LEU A 13 18.41 -28.31 -9.09
C LEU A 13 17.49 -29.55 -9.02
N PRO A 14 17.53 -30.29 -7.89
CA PRO A 14 16.52 -31.26 -7.50
C PRO A 14 15.08 -30.72 -7.58
N MET A 15 14.10 -31.61 -7.77
CA MET A 15 12.69 -31.23 -7.99
C MET A 15 12.11 -30.37 -6.86
N ASN A 16 12.45 -30.67 -5.60
CA ASN A 16 12.00 -29.90 -4.44
C ASN A 16 12.53 -28.45 -4.46
N LEU A 17 13.80 -28.26 -4.83
CA LEU A 17 14.40 -26.93 -4.90
C LEU A 17 13.88 -26.12 -6.09
N ARG A 18 13.53 -26.78 -7.20
CA ARG A 18 12.83 -26.12 -8.32
C ARG A 18 11.45 -25.60 -7.92
N GLN A 19 10.74 -26.32 -7.04
CA GLN A 19 9.47 -25.84 -6.50
C GLN A 19 9.67 -24.59 -5.64
N GLU A 20 10.67 -24.57 -4.76
CA GLU A 20 10.99 -23.37 -3.96
C GLU A 20 11.33 -22.16 -4.84
N VAL A 21 12.05 -22.37 -5.95
CA VAL A 21 12.31 -21.30 -6.93
C VAL A 21 11.01 -20.79 -7.58
N ALA A 22 10.10 -21.70 -7.94
CA ALA A 22 8.81 -21.32 -8.52
C ALA A 22 7.98 -20.48 -7.53
N ASP A 23 7.91 -20.91 -6.27
CA ASP A 23 7.21 -20.22 -5.19
C ASP A 23 7.83 -18.84 -4.94
N PHE A 24 9.17 -18.74 -4.96
CA PHE A 24 9.87 -17.47 -4.82
C PHE A 24 9.62 -16.51 -5.99
N VAL A 25 9.55 -17.02 -7.22
CA VAL A 25 9.19 -16.20 -8.40
C VAL A 25 7.76 -15.68 -8.27
N GLU A 26 6.82 -16.49 -7.78
CA GLU A 26 5.44 -16.05 -7.51
C GLU A 26 5.39 -14.98 -6.41
N PHE A 27 6.16 -15.16 -5.33
CA PHE A 27 6.36 -14.14 -4.30
C PHE A 27 6.91 -12.83 -4.87
N LEU A 28 7.91 -12.89 -5.76
CA LEU A 28 8.45 -11.69 -6.39
C LEU A 28 7.44 -11.00 -7.31
N LYS A 29 6.63 -11.78 -8.05
CA LYS A 29 5.55 -11.24 -8.89
C LYS A 29 4.49 -10.53 -8.06
N THR A 30 4.07 -11.11 -6.94
CA THR A 30 3.09 -10.50 -6.02
C THR A 30 3.68 -9.30 -5.28
N LYS A 31 4.95 -9.33 -4.88
CA LYS A 31 5.66 -8.19 -4.29
C LYS A 31 5.80 -7.01 -5.26
N ASN A 32 6.00 -7.29 -6.55
CA ASN A 32 6.14 -6.27 -7.59
C ASN A 32 4.81 -5.88 -8.24
N ALA A 33 3.75 -6.66 -8.03
CA ALA A 33 2.40 -6.24 -8.37
C ALA A 33 2.13 -4.96 -7.58
N THR A 34 1.98 -3.85 -8.31
CA THR A 34 1.79 -2.52 -7.75
C THR A 34 0.76 -2.59 -6.63
N GLN A 35 1.20 -2.29 -5.41
CA GLN A 35 0.29 -2.03 -4.30
C GLN A 35 -0.77 -1.06 -4.83
N PRO A 36 -2.08 -1.38 -4.69
CA PRO A 36 -3.11 -0.47 -5.15
C PRO A 36 -2.80 0.88 -4.52
N LYS A 37 -2.56 1.89 -5.36
CA LYS A 37 -2.33 3.25 -4.86
C LYS A 37 -3.51 3.56 -3.94
N PRO A 38 -3.27 4.07 -2.72
CA PRO A 38 -4.37 4.46 -1.85
C PRO A 38 -5.30 5.34 -2.67
N LYS A 39 -6.60 5.03 -2.66
CA LYS A 39 -7.59 5.78 -3.42
C LYS A 39 -7.39 7.26 -3.14
N SER A 40 -7.39 8.07 -4.19
CA SER A 40 -7.36 9.52 -4.03
C SER A 40 -8.48 9.95 -3.10
N ARG A 41 -8.22 10.91 -2.20
CA ARG A 41 -9.26 11.45 -1.33
C ARG A 41 -10.33 12.10 -2.22
N GLU A 42 -11.57 11.64 -2.08
CA GLU A 42 -12.72 12.17 -2.80
C GLU A 42 -13.37 13.28 -1.97
N PHE A 43 -13.70 14.41 -2.62
CA PHE A 43 -14.43 15.49 -1.96
C PHE A 43 -15.78 14.96 -1.45
N GLY A 44 -16.11 15.27 -0.19
CA GLY A 44 -17.38 14.84 0.42
C GLY A 44 -17.39 13.39 0.90
N TYR A 45 -16.26 12.69 0.99
CA TYR A 45 -16.17 11.32 1.51
C TYR A 45 -16.83 11.14 2.90
N ALA A 46 -16.76 12.17 3.75
CA ALA A 46 -17.37 12.18 5.08
C ALA A 46 -18.65 13.04 5.17
N LYS A 47 -19.26 13.41 4.03
CA LYS A 47 -20.46 14.27 4.02
C LYS A 47 -21.60 13.58 4.79
N GLY A 48 -22.16 14.28 5.77
CA GLY A 48 -23.21 13.77 6.64
C GLY A 48 -22.75 12.78 7.71
N LYS A 49 -21.45 12.51 7.84
CA LYS A 49 -20.87 11.67 8.92
C LYS A 49 -20.41 12.47 10.12
N ILE A 50 -20.23 13.78 9.96
CA ILE A 50 -19.78 14.70 11.00
C ILE A 50 -20.90 15.71 11.22
N LYS A 51 -21.32 15.87 12.47
CA LYS A 51 -22.21 16.95 12.89
C LYS A 51 -21.33 18.03 13.52
N LEU A 52 -21.44 19.25 13.02
CA LEU A 52 -20.83 20.41 13.64
C LEU A 52 -21.63 20.78 14.89
N SER A 53 -20.94 21.14 15.96
CA SER A 53 -21.60 21.70 17.13
C SER A 53 -22.10 23.11 16.82
N ASP A 54 -23.15 23.54 17.50
CA ASP A 54 -23.78 24.85 17.25
C ASP A 54 -22.86 26.02 17.67
N ASP A 55 -21.87 25.74 18.52
CA ASP A 55 -20.85 26.67 19.05
C ASP A 55 -19.52 26.65 18.26
N PHE A 56 -19.44 26.01 17.10
CA PHE A 56 -18.16 25.83 16.39
C PHE A 56 -17.48 27.16 16.00
N ASP A 57 -18.27 28.17 15.68
CA ASP A 57 -17.76 29.50 15.33
C ASP A 57 -17.52 30.38 16.57
N GLU A 58 -17.85 29.89 17.78
CA GLU A 58 -17.59 30.65 19.01
C GLU A 58 -16.09 30.73 19.31
N PRO A 59 -15.60 31.91 19.77
CA PRO A 59 -14.21 32.07 20.15
C PRO A 59 -13.88 31.18 21.34
N LEU A 60 -12.74 30.50 21.29
CA LEU A 60 -12.25 29.76 22.45
C LEU A 60 -11.59 30.75 23.40
N ASP A 61 -11.93 30.69 24.69
CA ASP A 61 -11.40 31.56 25.74
C ASP A 61 -9.87 31.62 25.74
N MET A 62 -9.21 30.50 25.43
CA MET A 62 -7.75 30.41 25.36
C MET A 62 -7.10 31.19 24.20
N PHE A 63 -7.90 31.65 23.23
CA PHE A 63 -7.48 32.49 22.12
C PHE A 63 -7.98 33.94 22.24
N ALA A 64 -8.55 34.34 23.38
CA ALA A 64 -9.08 35.69 23.58
C ALA A 64 -8.05 36.81 23.35
N GLU A 65 -6.77 36.56 23.61
CA GLU A 65 -5.69 37.53 23.36
C GLU A 65 -5.33 37.70 21.87
N TYR A 66 -5.80 36.79 21.00
CA TYR A 66 -5.47 36.74 19.57
C TYR A 66 -6.64 37.13 18.63
N ILE A 67 -7.82 37.38 19.18
CA ILE A 67 -9.05 37.79 18.47
C ILE A 67 -9.28 39.29 18.68
#